data_AF-A0A8J8B7T6-F1
#
_entry.id   AF-A0A8J8B7T6-F1
#
_cell.length_a   1.000
_cell.length_b   1.000
_cell.length_c   1.000
_cell.angle_alpha   90.00
_cell.angle_beta   90.00
_cell.angle_gamma   90.00
#
_symmetry.space_group_name_H-M   'P 1'
#
loop_
_entity.id
_entity.type
_entity.pdbx_description
1 polymer ?
#
loop_
_entity_poly.entity_id
_entity_poly.type
_entity_poly.pdbx_seq_one_letter_code
_entity_poly.pdbx_strand_id
1 'polypeptide(L)'
;LNCTSVHDPVPYFDITPAEIVKGLIEANEALKLPHSMHVHSNNLGNPGNYETTLDTLKLAEGISPKGDFGRDQVLHHTHIQFHSYGGTTWGDFESRADKIADYVNANKNITCDLGFVTLDETTTMTADGPFEHHLCELNHLKWANVDVELETGSGVVPYVYSPDVFVCGIQWAIGLEIALLAEDHMRFHMTTDHPNAGPFTRYPRVMKWLMSAKARDEMFAIMKNEGKVRDRTSLGSLDRELSLYEIAMMTRAGTAKALGLSHMYGSLKPGLCGDVAVYDYNPETADDPELIEKAFGSAAYLFKQGE
;
A
#
# COMPACT_ATOMS: atom_id res chain seq x y z
N LEU A 1 23.71 -9.52 -7.24
CA LEU A 1 23.97 -9.07 -5.85
C LEU A 1 22.87 -8.09 -5.51
N ASN A 2 22.20 -8.26 -4.37
CA ASN A 2 21.14 -7.35 -3.92
C ASN A 2 21.44 -6.89 -2.49
N CYS A 3 20.97 -5.71 -2.10
CA CYS A 3 21.04 -5.21 -0.72
C CYS A 3 19.77 -5.65 0.03
N THR A 4 19.93 -6.57 0.97
CA THR A 4 18.84 -7.17 1.75
C THR A 4 18.53 -6.40 3.03
N SER A 5 19.43 -5.51 3.44
CA SER A 5 19.27 -4.60 4.57
C SER A 5 19.54 -3.16 4.17
N VAL A 6 19.02 -2.21 4.94
CA VAL A 6 19.33 -0.77 4.77
C VAL A 6 20.78 -0.42 5.07
N HIS A 7 21.54 -1.37 5.64
CA HIS A 7 22.96 -1.21 5.98
C HIS A 7 23.92 -1.94 5.03
N ASP A 8 23.40 -2.69 4.05
CA ASP A 8 24.24 -3.40 3.09
C ASP A 8 24.82 -2.39 2.10
N PRO A 9 26.16 -2.25 1.97
CA PRO A 9 26.74 -1.28 1.06
C PRO A 9 26.47 -1.70 -0.39
N VAL A 10 26.07 -0.73 -1.20
CA VAL A 10 25.93 -0.94 -2.65
C VAL A 10 27.33 -1.20 -3.23
N PRO A 11 27.54 -2.32 -3.96
CA PRO A 11 28.84 -2.65 -4.53
C PRO A 11 29.42 -1.50 -5.35
N TYR A 12 30.73 -1.29 -5.25
CA TYR A 12 31.49 -0.19 -5.87
C TYR A 12 31.19 1.22 -5.34
N PHE A 13 29.92 1.58 -5.13
CA PHE A 13 29.53 2.93 -4.69
C PHE A 13 29.81 3.20 -3.21
N ASP A 14 29.95 2.13 -2.39
CA ASP A 14 30.33 2.21 -0.97
C ASP A 14 29.44 3.16 -0.16
N ILE A 15 28.13 3.09 -0.44
CA ILE A 15 27.06 3.83 0.24
C ILE A 15 25.94 2.87 0.59
N THR A 16 25.29 3.09 1.72
CA THR A 16 24.18 2.25 2.20
C THR A 16 22.82 2.80 1.77
N PRO A 17 21.78 1.94 1.62
CA PRO A 17 20.41 2.42 1.38
C PRO A 17 19.93 3.41 2.44
N ALA A 18 20.34 3.25 3.71
CA ALA A 18 20.02 4.19 4.78
C ALA A 18 20.56 5.60 4.52
N GLU A 19 21.80 5.72 4.05
CA GLU A 19 22.40 7.00 3.67
C GLU A 19 21.71 7.62 2.45
N ILE A 20 21.35 6.80 1.46
CA ILE A 20 20.61 7.25 0.27
C ILE A 20 19.24 7.81 0.66
N VAL A 21 18.44 7.03 1.40
CA VAL A 21 17.08 7.43 1.80
C VAL A 21 17.14 8.69 2.66
N LYS A 22 18.02 8.73 3.67
CA LYS A 22 18.15 9.90 4.54
C LYS A 22 18.61 11.14 3.77
N GLY A 23 19.60 11.01 2.90
CA GLY A 23 20.08 12.11 2.06
C GLY A 23 18.99 12.65 1.12
N LEU A 24 18.16 11.76 0.55
CA LEU A 24 17.05 12.16 -0.31
C LEU A 24 15.90 12.81 0.46
N ILE A 25 15.59 12.38 1.69
CA ILE A 25 14.67 13.10 2.57
C ILE A 25 15.19 14.53 2.82
N GLU A 26 16.46 14.66 3.22
CA GLU A 26 17.07 15.98 3.48
C GLU A 26 17.05 16.88 2.24
N ALA A 27 17.35 16.33 1.07
CA ALA A 27 17.29 17.04 -0.21
C ALA A 27 15.85 17.47 -0.57
N ASN A 28 14.87 16.59 -0.40
CA ASN A 28 13.45 16.88 -0.65
C ASN A 28 12.97 18.07 0.18
N GLU A 29 13.32 18.10 1.47
CA GLU A 29 12.97 19.20 2.37
C GLU A 29 13.77 20.47 2.08
N ALA A 30 15.04 20.37 1.68
CA ALA A 30 15.83 21.53 1.26
C ALA A 30 15.25 22.21 0.02
N LEU A 31 14.74 21.42 -0.93
CA LEU A 31 14.08 21.88 -2.16
C LEU A 31 12.63 22.29 -1.94
N LYS A 32 12.05 22.06 -0.75
CA LYS A 32 10.66 22.38 -0.40
C LYS A 32 9.64 21.77 -1.38
N LEU A 33 9.85 20.53 -1.77
CA LEU A 33 8.99 19.85 -2.74
C LEU A 33 7.58 19.61 -2.17
N PRO A 34 6.54 19.60 -3.04
CA PRO A 34 5.15 19.46 -2.62
C PRO A 34 4.81 18.08 -2.06
N HIS A 35 5.53 17.05 -2.49
CA HIS A 35 5.45 15.69 -1.96
C HIS A 35 6.73 15.34 -1.18
N SER A 36 6.62 14.32 -0.33
CA SER A 36 7.71 13.74 0.46
C SER A 36 8.56 12.78 -0.37
N MET A 37 9.68 12.31 0.20
CA MET A 37 10.38 11.15 -0.34
C MET A 37 9.43 9.94 -0.40
N HIS A 38 9.27 9.35 -1.59
CA HIS A 38 8.39 8.21 -1.86
C HIS A 38 9.24 6.94 -1.90
N VAL A 39 9.08 6.08 -0.91
CA VAL A 39 10.01 4.97 -0.64
C VAL A 39 9.36 3.63 -0.91
N HIS A 40 10.01 2.89 -1.80
CA HIS A 40 9.94 1.43 -1.90
C HIS A 40 11.18 0.90 -1.16
N SER A 41 11.00 0.19 -0.03
CA SER A 41 12.13 -0.21 0.81
C SER A 41 12.81 -1.50 0.33
N ASN A 42 14.03 -1.75 0.80
CA ASN A 42 14.74 -3.01 0.58
C ASN A 42 13.94 -4.22 1.08
N ASN A 43 14.37 -5.40 0.63
CA ASN A 43 13.85 -6.69 1.12
C ASN A 43 12.35 -6.92 0.85
N LEU A 44 11.82 -6.37 -0.25
CA LEU A 44 10.43 -6.54 -0.64
C LEU A 44 10.06 -8.03 -0.70
N GLY A 45 8.89 -8.36 -0.15
CA GLY A 45 8.27 -9.66 -0.36
C GLY A 45 8.91 -10.85 0.36
N ASN A 46 9.92 -10.63 1.22
CA ASN A 46 10.58 -11.71 1.96
C ASN A 46 10.05 -11.86 3.40
N PRO A 47 9.86 -13.09 3.90
CA PRO A 47 9.56 -13.33 5.32
C PRO A 47 10.57 -12.65 6.24
N GLY A 48 10.08 -11.94 7.26
CA GLY A 48 10.89 -11.21 8.23
C GLY A 48 11.23 -9.76 7.83
N ASN A 49 10.83 -9.30 6.65
CA ASN A 49 11.20 -7.97 6.15
C ASN A 49 10.63 -6.80 6.95
N TYR A 50 9.66 -7.01 7.83
CA TYR A 50 9.08 -5.96 8.68
C TYR A 50 10.16 -5.23 9.50
N GLU A 51 11.25 -5.90 9.88
CA GLU A 51 12.37 -5.28 10.61
C GLU A 51 13.12 -4.26 9.72
N THR A 52 13.44 -4.65 8.48
CA THR A 52 14.03 -3.77 7.47
C THR A 52 13.13 -2.56 7.16
N THR A 53 11.82 -2.78 7.13
CA THR A 53 10.83 -1.73 6.96
C THR A 53 10.88 -0.74 8.12
N LEU A 54 10.85 -1.23 9.37
CA LEU A 54 10.97 -0.38 10.55
C LEU A 54 12.28 0.41 10.56
N ASP A 55 13.39 -0.21 10.17
CA ASP A 55 14.68 0.49 10.06
C ASP A 55 14.66 1.60 8.99
N THR A 56 13.96 1.38 7.88
CA THR A 56 13.73 2.41 6.86
C THR A 56 12.88 3.56 7.40
N LEU A 57 11.78 3.26 8.09
CA LEU A 57 10.86 4.27 8.62
C LEU A 57 11.55 5.16 9.69
N LYS A 58 12.44 4.59 10.50
CA LYS A 58 13.25 5.33 11.49
C LYS A 58 14.13 6.42 10.88
N LEU A 59 14.47 6.33 9.59
CA LEU A 59 15.29 7.35 8.92
C LEU A 59 14.57 8.71 8.82
N ALA A 60 13.25 8.74 8.96
CA ALA A 60 12.45 9.95 9.01
C ALA A 60 12.39 10.60 10.41
N GLU A 61 12.84 9.93 11.47
CA GLU A 61 12.73 10.43 12.85
C GLU A 61 13.47 11.76 13.03
N GLY A 62 12.81 12.70 13.71
CA GLY A 62 13.38 14.03 13.99
C GLY A 62 13.40 14.99 12.80
N ILE A 63 12.97 14.57 11.60
CA ILE A 63 12.87 15.44 10.42
C ILE A 63 11.45 15.99 10.31
N SER A 64 11.35 17.32 10.15
CA SER A 64 10.09 18.03 9.95
C SER A 64 9.92 18.44 8.48
N PRO A 65 8.69 18.40 7.94
CA PRO A 65 8.42 18.84 6.58
C PRO A 65 8.72 20.33 6.41
N LYS A 66 9.19 20.70 5.22
CA LYS A 66 9.46 22.07 4.78
C LYS A 66 8.67 22.38 3.52
N GLY A 67 8.35 23.66 3.34
CA GLY A 67 7.58 24.16 2.20
C GLY A 67 6.14 24.51 2.59
N ASP A 68 5.44 25.15 1.66
CA ASP A 68 4.16 25.82 1.94
C ASP A 68 2.96 25.08 1.32
N PHE A 69 3.14 23.80 0.99
CA PHE A 69 2.12 22.95 0.34
C PHE A 69 1.19 22.21 1.32
N GLY A 70 1.39 22.38 2.64
CA GLY A 70 0.48 21.86 3.66
C GLY A 70 0.53 20.34 3.90
N ARG A 71 1.62 19.67 3.50
CA ARG A 71 1.92 18.28 3.86
C ARG A 71 2.55 18.19 5.26
N ASP A 72 2.25 17.11 5.98
CA ASP A 72 2.76 16.87 7.35
C ASP A 72 3.87 15.83 7.40
N GLN A 73 4.03 15.06 6.32
CA GLN A 73 4.97 13.95 6.25
C GLN A 73 6.25 14.31 5.52
N VAL A 74 7.35 13.65 5.89
CA VAL A 74 8.67 13.71 5.22
C VAL A 74 9.00 12.42 4.45
N LEU A 75 8.28 11.34 4.77
CA LEU A 75 8.39 10.04 4.13
C LEU A 75 6.99 9.50 3.80
N HIS A 76 6.84 9.02 2.57
CA HIS A 76 5.70 8.22 2.14
C HIS A 76 6.19 6.82 1.76
N HIS A 77 5.75 5.80 2.47
CA HIS A 77 6.13 4.40 2.19
C HIS A 77 5.07 3.72 1.33
N THR A 78 5.46 3.22 0.16
CA THR A 78 4.50 2.70 -0.82
C THR A 78 4.29 1.20 -0.67
N HIS A 79 3.08 0.75 -1.04
CA HIS A 79 2.67 -0.66 -1.07
C HIS A 79 3.18 -1.47 0.14
N ILE A 80 3.00 -0.89 1.34
CA ILE A 80 3.65 -1.32 2.58
C ILE A 80 3.22 -2.72 3.03
N GLN A 81 2.12 -3.24 2.48
CA GLN A 81 1.71 -4.63 2.67
C GLN A 81 2.85 -5.59 2.29
N PHE A 82 3.58 -5.38 1.19
CA PHE A 82 4.71 -6.24 0.79
C PHE A 82 5.94 -6.14 1.70
N HIS A 83 5.89 -5.22 2.67
CA HIS A 83 6.95 -4.86 3.60
C HIS A 83 6.55 -5.11 5.06
N SER A 84 5.49 -5.89 5.28
CA SER A 84 4.91 -6.14 6.60
C SER A 84 4.93 -7.63 6.94
N TYR A 85 5.98 -8.35 6.51
CA TYR A 85 6.03 -9.82 6.58
C TYR A 85 6.84 -10.28 7.79
N GLY A 86 6.24 -11.15 8.61
CA GLY A 86 6.90 -11.89 9.68
C GLY A 86 7.39 -13.28 9.23
N GLY A 87 7.79 -14.10 10.20
CA GLY A 87 8.42 -15.39 9.97
C GLY A 87 9.86 -15.29 9.49
N THR A 88 10.48 -16.44 9.23
CA THR A 88 11.86 -16.55 8.74
C THR A 88 11.96 -17.25 7.39
N THR A 89 10.91 -17.96 7.01
CA THR A 89 10.76 -18.73 5.77
C THR A 89 9.31 -18.67 5.32
N TRP A 90 9.02 -19.21 4.14
CA TRP A 90 7.63 -19.38 3.71
C TRP A 90 6.84 -20.39 4.59
N GLY A 91 7.51 -21.28 5.31
CA GLY A 91 6.84 -22.28 6.16
C GLY A 91 6.16 -21.68 7.40
N ASP A 92 6.79 -20.67 7.99
CA ASP A 92 6.37 -19.94 9.19
C ASP A 92 5.90 -18.50 8.91
N PHE A 93 5.68 -18.16 7.63
CA PHE A 93 5.20 -16.85 7.18
C PHE A 93 3.91 -16.42 7.91
N GLU A 94 3.90 -15.18 8.39
CA GLU A 94 2.83 -14.56 9.16
C GLU A 94 2.76 -13.04 8.94
N SER A 95 1.65 -12.45 9.35
CA SER A 95 1.47 -10.99 9.33
C SER A 95 2.26 -10.30 10.45
N ARG A 96 2.85 -9.15 10.11
CA ARG A 96 3.36 -8.14 11.07
C ARG A 96 2.71 -6.78 10.81
N ALA A 97 1.47 -6.79 10.30
CA ALA A 97 0.66 -5.60 10.10
C ALA A 97 0.51 -4.77 11.38
N ASP A 98 0.41 -5.43 12.54
CA ASP A 98 0.34 -4.79 13.87
C ASP A 98 1.54 -3.87 14.11
N LYS A 99 2.77 -4.40 13.94
CA LYS A 99 4.00 -3.64 14.19
C LYS A 99 4.14 -2.44 13.26
N ILE A 100 3.77 -2.62 11.99
CA ILE A 100 3.86 -1.56 10.99
C ILE A 100 2.79 -0.49 11.23
N ALA A 101 1.54 -0.88 11.46
CA ALA A 101 0.45 0.04 11.77
C ALA A 101 0.74 0.84 13.06
N ASP A 102 1.19 0.18 14.12
CA ASP A 102 1.58 0.82 15.39
C ASP A 102 2.65 1.89 15.17
N TYR A 103 3.69 1.56 14.39
CA TYR A 103 4.78 2.49 14.13
C TYR A 103 4.32 3.70 13.31
N VAL A 104 3.53 3.49 12.24
CA VAL A 104 2.99 4.60 11.44
C VAL A 104 1.97 5.41 12.24
N ASN A 105 1.16 4.79 13.10
CA ASN A 105 0.23 5.49 14.00
C ASN A 105 0.96 6.43 14.97
N ALA A 106 2.06 5.97 15.56
CA ALA A 106 2.90 6.73 16.49
C ALA A 106 3.68 7.88 15.82
N ASN A 107 4.04 7.74 14.55
CA ASN A 107 4.89 8.70 13.83
C ASN A 107 4.10 9.52 12.80
N LYS A 108 3.68 10.72 13.19
CA LYS A 108 2.80 11.57 12.37
C LYS A 108 3.46 12.16 11.12
N ASN A 109 4.79 12.16 11.05
CA ASN A 109 5.56 12.62 9.89
C ASN A 109 5.73 11.53 8.80
N ILE A 110 4.99 10.42 8.90
CA ILE A 110 4.98 9.33 7.95
C ILE A 110 3.56 9.10 7.44
N THR A 111 3.46 8.85 6.14
CA THR A 111 2.28 8.27 5.49
C THR A 111 2.67 7.00 4.74
N CYS A 112 1.70 6.16 4.40
CA CYS A 112 1.92 5.02 3.54
C CYS A 112 0.73 4.78 2.60
N ASP A 113 0.98 4.09 1.50
CA ASP A 113 -0.06 3.45 0.71
C ASP A 113 0.06 1.91 0.84
N LEU A 114 -1.07 1.22 0.69
CA LEU A 114 -1.19 -0.13 1.23
C LEU A 114 -0.76 -1.25 0.27
N GLY A 115 -1.09 -1.18 -1.03
CA GLY A 115 -0.81 -2.28 -1.96
C GLY A 115 -1.69 -3.52 -1.70
N PHE A 116 -3.01 -3.35 -1.72
CA PHE A 116 -3.96 -4.43 -1.48
C PHE A 116 -3.88 -5.54 -2.54
N VAL A 117 -3.61 -6.77 -2.10
CA VAL A 117 -3.72 -7.95 -2.95
C VAL A 117 -5.19 -8.24 -3.26
N THR A 118 -5.50 -8.34 -4.55
CA THR A 118 -6.89 -8.42 -5.07
C THR A 118 -7.37 -9.84 -5.38
N LEU A 119 -6.46 -10.82 -5.26
CA LEU A 119 -6.68 -12.24 -5.55
C LEU A 119 -7.08 -12.49 -7.02
N ASP A 120 -6.37 -11.85 -7.94
CA ASP A 120 -6.50 -12.00 -9.38
C ASP A 120 -5.20 -12.58 -10.00
N GLU A 121 -5.30 -13.10 -11.22
CA GLU A 121 -4.13 -13.18 -12.11
C GLU A 121 -3.77 -11.76 -12.58
N THR A 122 -2.52 -11.36 -12.40
CA THR A 122 -2.04 -10.02 -12.68
C THR A 122 -0.61 -10.03 -13.22
N THR A 123 -0.03 -8.85 -13.41
CA THR A 123 1.37 -8.67 -13.83
C THR A 123 2.07 -7.82 -12.79
N THR A 124 3.23 -8.27 -12.32
CA THR A 124 4.15 -7.44 -11.55
C THR A 124 5.07 -6.69 -12.51
N MET A 125 5.31 -5.42 -12.21
CA MET A 125 6.22 -4.54 -12.91
C MET A 125 6.78 -3.51 -11.92
N THR A 126 8.10 -3.50 -11.76
CA THR A 126 8.77 -2.64 -10.77
C THR A 126 10.17 -2.26 -11.22
N ALA A 127 10.72 -1.22 -10.62
CA ALA A 127 12.14 -0.87 -10.72
C ALA A 127 13.05 -1.81 -9.91
N ASP A 128 12.49 -2.68 -9.06
CA ASP A 128 13.22 -3.73 -8.34
C ASP A 128 13.43 -4.96 -9.25
N GLY A 129 14.37 -4.83 -10.18
CA GLY A 129 14.77 -5.92 -11.09
C GLY A 129 15.19 -7.22 -10.37
N PRO A 130 16.02 -7.16 -9.30
CA PRO A 130 16.38 -8.35 -8.52
C PRO A 130 15.18 -9.07 -7.90
N PHE A 131 14.19 -8.35 -7.37
CA PHE A 131 12.96 -8.96 -6.87
C PHE A 131 12.21 -9.71 -7.98
N GLU A 132 12.03 -9.10 -9.15
CA GLU A 132 11.32 -9.72 -10.28
C GLU A 132 12.05 -10.96 -10.80
N HIS A 133 13.39 -10.92 -10.84
CA HIS A 133 14.17 -12.11 -11.14
C HIS A 133 13.93 -13.23 -10.12
N HIS A 134 13.90 -12.90 -8.81
CA HIS A 134 13.58 -13.88 -7.77
C HIS A 134 12.16 -14.44 -7.93
N LEU A 135 11.18 -13.60 -8.27
CA LEU A 135 9.79 -13.99 -8.47
C LEU A 135 9.63 -14.97 -9.65
N CYS A 136 10.34 -14.72 -10.74
CA CYS A 136 10.43 -15.63 -11.89
C CYS A 136 11.00 -17.00 -11.49
N GLU A 137 12.04 -17.04 -10.66
CA GLU A 137 12.60 -18.30 -10.15
C GLU A 137 11.63 -19.06 -9.23
N LEU A 138 10.69 -18.38 -8.58
CA LEU A 138 9.68 -19.01 -7.73
C LEU A 138 8.49 -19.58 -8.52
N ASN A 139 8.00 -18.87 -9.54
CA ASN A 139 6.78 -19.23 -10.27
C ASN A 139 7.02 -19.81 -11.68
N HIS A 140 8.24 -19.68 -12.20
CA HIS A 140 8.67 -20.13 -13.53
C HIS A 140 7.84 -19.58 -14.71
N LEU A 141 7.25 -18.39 -14.55
CA LEU A 141 6.56 -17.67 -15.62
C LEU A 141 7.54 -16.79 -16.40
N LYS A 142 7.09 -16.23 -17.54
CA LYS A 142 7.92 -15.37 -18.39
C LYS A 142 8.42 -14.13 -17.63
N TRP A 143 9.67 -13.75 -17.87
CA TRP A 143 10.31 -12.58 -17.25
C TRP A 143 10.88 -11.65 -18.32
N ALA A 144 10.73 -10.34 -18.10
CA ALA A 144 11.41 -9.30 -18.85
C ALA A 144 12.22 -8.41 -17.90
N ASN A 145 13.35 -7.90 -18.36
CA ASN A 145 14.25 -7.04 -17.58
C ASN A 145 14.87 -5.96 -18.46
N VAL A 146 15.03 -4.76 -17.91
CA VAL A 146 15.82 -3.68 -18.52
C VAL A 146 16.62 -2.97 -17.44
N ASP A 147 17.94 -3.01 -17.57
CA ASP A 147 18.86 -2.15 -16.83
C ASP A 147 19.11 -0.87 -17.64
N VAL A 148 18.87 0.29 -17.03
CA VAL A 148 19.04 1.61 -17.65
C VAL A 148 20.34 2.22 -17.15
N GLU A 149 21.26 2.47 -18.07
CA GLU A 149 22.61 2.96 -17.78
C GLU A 149 22.58 4.16 -16.82
N LEU A 150 23.32 4.04 -15.70
CA LEU A 150 23.52 5.07 -14.68
C LEU A 150 22.27 5.53 -13.91
N GLU A 151 21.09 4.96 -14.18
CA GLU A 151 19.83 5.46 -13.62
C GLU A 151 19.12 4.43 -12.74
N THR A 152 18.67 3.32 -13.33
CA THR A 152 17.76 2.38 -12.65
C THR A 152 17.74 0.99 -13.30
N GLY A 153 16.98 0.07 -12.73
CA GLY A 153 16.65 -1.23 -13.31
C GLY A 153 15.14 -1.40 -13.43
N SER A 154 14.70 -2.51 -14.01
CA SER A 154 13.29 -2.87 -14.05
C SER A 154 13.10 -4.35 -14.34
N GLY A 155 12.00 -4.92 -13.84
CA GLY A 155 11.56 -6.26 -14.18
C GLY A 155 10.05 -6.33 -14.35
N VAL A 156 9.58 -7.35 -15.09
CA VAL A 156 8.16 -7.64 -15.29
C VAL A 156 7.94 -9.15 -15.28
N VAL A 157 7.04 -9.65 -14.43
CA VAL A 157 6.69 -11.07 -14.34
C VAL A 157 5.17 -11.22 -14.14
N PRO A 158 4.48 -12.14 -14.84
CA PRO A 158 3.09 -12.47 -14.49
C PRO A 158 3.01 -13.13 -13.11
N TYR A 159 1.95 -12.87 -12.35
CA TYR A 159 1.74 -13.49 -11.05
C TYR A 159 0.26 -13.84 -10.81
N VAL A 160 0.01 -14.96 -10.12
CA VAL A 160 -1.34 -15.41 -9.81
C VAL A 160 -1.53 -15.43 -8.30
N TYR A 161 -2.30 -14.47 -7.78
CA TYR A 161 -2.70 -14.45 -6.37
C TYR A 161 -3.89 -15.39 -6.15
N SER A 162 -3.63 -16.68 -6.04
CA SER A 162 -4.70 -17.68 -5.86
C SER A 162 -5.18 -17.77 -4.40
N PRO A 163 -6.50 -17.76 -4.14
CA PRO A 163 -7.06 -18.00 -2.80
C PRO A 163 -6.78 -19.43 -2.28
N ASP A 164 -6.31 -20.33 -3.15
CA ASP A 164 -5.87 -21.67 -2.75
C ASP A 164 -4.46 -21.69 -2.15
N VAL A 165 -3.69 -20.61 -2.32
CA VAL A 165 -2.32 -20.47 -1.82
C VAL A 165 -2.35 -19.67 -0.52
N PHE A 166 -1.95 -20.29 0.60
CA PHE A 166 -2.03 -19.65 1.93
C PHE A 166 -1.19 -18.36 2.01
N VAL A 167 -0.07 -18.28 1.29
CA VAL A 167 0.75 -17.05 1.20
C VAL A 167 -0.09 -15.90 0.63
N CYS A 168 -0.79 -16.11 -0.49
CA CYS A 168 -1.66 -15.11 -1.10
C CYS A 168 -2.83 -14.71 -0.17
N GLY A 169 -3.37 -15.66 0.60
CA GLY A 169 -4.38 -15.38 1.63
C GLY A 169 -3.86 -14.47 2.74
N ILE A 170 -2.65 -14.74 3.26
CA ILE A 170 -2.00 -13.87 4.26
C ILE A 170 -1.69 -12.50 3.66
N GLN A 171 -1.20 -12.45 2.43
CA GLN A 171 -0.92 -11.20 1.72
C GLN A 171 -2.16 -10.33 1.53
N TRP A 172 -3.29 -10.92 1.17
CA TRP A 172 -4.60 -10.25 1.13
C TRP A 172 -4.97 -9.69 2.50
N ALA A 173 -4.79 -10.48 3.56
CA ALA A 173 -5.16 -10.07 4.91
C ALA A 173 -4.32 -8.90 5.43
N ILE A 174 -2.99 -8.90 5.22
CA ILE A 174 -2.07 -7.87 5.73
C ILE A 174 -2.51 -6.46 5.33
N GLY A 175 -2.88 -6.24 4.06
CA GLY A 175 -3.32 -4.92 3.60
C GLY A 175 -4.57 -4.45 4.35
N LEU A 176 -5.53 -5.35 4.57
CA LEU A 176 -6.76 -5.08 5.32
C LEU A 176 -6.49 -4.84 6.81
N GLU A 177 -5.58 -5.61 7.42
CA GLU A 177 -5.18 -5.41 8.81
C GLU A 177 -4.59 -4.02 9.03
N ILE A 178 -3.63 -3.60 8.20
CA ILE A 178 -3.00 -2.27 8.34
C ILE A 178 -4.06 -1.17 8.21
N ALA A 179 -4.97 -1.28 7.25
CA ALA A 179 -6.07 -0.31 7.10
C ALA A 179 -7.00 -0.28 8.32
N LEU A 180 -7.40 -1.45 8.84
CA LEU A 180 -8.33 -1.54 9.97
C LEU A 180 -7.66 -1.18 11.30
N LEU A 181 -6.33 -1.28 11.41
CA LEU A 181 -5.54 -0.82 12.56
C LEU A 181 -5.14 0.66 12.47
N ALA A 182 -5.35 1.31 11.31
CA ALA A 182 -5.05 2.73 11.14
C ALA A 182 -5.94 3.61 12.04
N GLU A 183 -5.31 4.53 12.77
CA GLU A 183 -6.02 5.53 13.58
C GLU A 183 -6.42 6.77 12.77
N ASP A 184 -5.68 7.06 11.70
CA ASP A 184 -5.85 8.26 10.87
C ASP A 184 -5.73 7.93 9.38
N HIS A 185 -6.87 7.74 8.73
CA HIS A 185 -6.97 7.37 7.31
C HIS A 185 -6.51 8.48 6.33
N MET A 186 -6.18 9.68 6.81
CA MET A 186 -5.50 10.67 5.97
C MET A 186 -4.07 10.24 5.61
N ARG A 187 -3.49 9.26 6.34
CA ARG A 187 -2.09 8.84 6.20
C ARG A 187 -1.90 7.41 5.70
N PHE A 188 -2.97 6.63 5.56
CA PHE A 188 -2.96 5.27 5.05
C PHE A 188 -3.80 5.23 3.78
N HIS A 189 -3.16 5.21 2.61
CA HIS A 189 -3.83 5.41 1.32
C HIS A 189 -4.16 4.10 0.62
N MET A 190 -5.29 4.09 -0.08
CA MET A 190 -5.75 2.88 -0.78
C MET A 190 -5.11 2.77 -2.16
N THR A 191 -4.30 1.73 -2.35
CA THR A 191 -3.64 1.39 -3.62
C THR A 191 -3.61 -0.13 -3.80
N THR A 192 -3.42 -0.59 -5.02
CA THR A 192 -3.11 -2.01 -5.33
C THR A 192 -1.75 -2.12 -5.99
N ASP A 193 -0.92 -1.08 -5.84
CA ASP A 193 0.34 -0.91 -6.57
C ASP A 193 0.19 -1.27 -8.05
N HIS A 194 -0.83 -0.70 -8.70
CA HIS A 194 -1.33 -1.25 -9.94
C HIS A 194 -0.23 -1.40 -11.00
N PRO A 195 -0.09 -2.58 -11.65
CA PRO A 195 -0.87 -3.82 -11.49
C PRO A 195 -0.32 -4.86 -10.49
N ASN A 196 0.77 -4.61 -9.76
CA ASN A 196 1.49 -5.57 -8.92
C ASN A 196 0.60 -6.39 -7.97
N ALA A 197 -0.17 -5.74 -7.09
CA ALA A 197 -1.09 -6.45 -6.17
C ALA A 197 -2.47 -6.71 -6.81
N GLY A 198 -2.74 -6.09 -7.96
CA GLY A 198 -3.99 -6.20 -8.68
C GLY A 198 -4.33 -5.02 -9.57
N PRO A 199 -5.28 -5.18 -10.50
CA PRO A 199 -5.75 -4.08 -11.32
C PRO A 199 -6.49 -3.01 -10.50
N PHE A 200 -6.26 -1.72 -10.76
CA PHE A 200 -6.92 -0.62 -10.04
C PHE A 200 -8.45 -0.66 -10.13
N THR A 201 -9.00 -1.36 -11.13
CA THR A 201 -10.44 -1.62 -11.27
C THR A 201 -11.01 -2.44 -10.11
N ARG A 202 -10.18 -3.00 -9.22
CA ARG A 202 -10.57 -3.72 -8.00
C ARG A 202 -10.66 -2.85 -6.76
N TYR A 203 -10.37 -1.54 -6.84
CA TYR A 203 -10.59 -0.61 -5.73
C TYR A 203 -12.00 -0.73 -5.10
N PRO A 204 -13.11 -0.87 -5.86
CA PRO A 204 -14.44 -1.09 -5.28
C PRO A 204 -14.56 -2.37 -4.44
N ARG A 205 -13.87 -3.45 -4.83
CA ARG A 205 -13.82 -4.70 -4.06
C ARG A 205 -13.06 -4.53 -2.76
N VAL A 206 -11.95 -3.80 -2.80
CA VAL A 206 -11.17 -3.45 -1.60
C VAL A 206 -12.04 -2.62 -0.64
N MET A 207 -12.78 -1.63 -1.15
CA MET A 207 -13.74 -0.86 -0.34
C MET A 207 -14.78 -1.78 0.30
N LYS A 208 -15.35 -2.74 -0.45
CA LYS A 208 -16.28 -3.73 0.10
C LYS A 208 -15.67 -4.49 1.29
N TRP A 209 -14.44 -4.99 1.17
CA TRP A 209 -13.76 -5.70 2.25
C TRP A 209 -13.46 -4.82 3.47
N LEU A 210 -13.12 -3.55 3.26
CA LEU A 210 -12.88 -2.61 4.36
C LEU A 210 -14.16 -2.20 5.09
N MET A 211 -15.26 -2.09 4.35
CA MET A 211 -16.56 -1.62 4.85
C MET A 211 -17.49 -2.76 5.33
N SER A 212 -17.12 -4.03 5.14
CA SER A 212 -17.96 -5.16 5.57
C SER A 212 -17.14 -6.33 6.13
N ALA A 213 -17.29 -6.60 7.43
CA ALA A 213 -16.73 -7.77 8.10
C ALA A 213 -17.31 -9.06 7.50
N LYS A 214 -18.61 -9.08 7.21
CA LYS A 214 -19.28 -10.18 6.51
C LYS A 214 -18.61 -10.51 5.18
N ALA A 215 -18.30 -9.50 4.35
CA ALA A 215 -17.62 -9.73 3.08
C ALA A 215 -16.20 -10.28 3.24
N ARG A 216 -15.49 -9.92 4.34
CA ARG A 216 -14.19 -10.54 4.67
C ARG A 216 -14.35 -11.99 5.08
N ASP A 217 -15.36 -12.32 5.89
CA ASP A 217 -15.64 -13.71 6.29
C ASP A 217 -16.05 -14.60 5.11
N GLU A 218 -16.85 -14.08 4.18
CA GLU A 218 -17.18 -14.77 2.93
C GLU A 218 -15.92 -15.03 2.09
N MET A 219 -14.98 -14.08 2.03
CA MET A 219 -13.70 -14.26 1.35
C MET A 219 -12.81 -15.30 2.06
N PHE A 220 -12.76 -15.30 3.39
CA PHE A 220 -12.09 -16.36 4.14
C PHE A 220 -12.67 -17.75 3.85
N ALA A 221 -14.01 -17.87 3.82
CA ALA A 221 -14.70 -19.14 3.64
C ALA A 221 -14.45 -19.81 2.28
N ILE A 222 -14.02 -19.06 1.26
CA ILE A 222 -13.64 -19.64 -0.04
C ILE A 222 -12.16 -20.02 -0.13
N MET A 223 -11.34 -19.67 0.87
CA MET A 223 -9.91 -20.02 0.87
C MET A 223 -9.71 -21.47 1.28
N LYS A 224 -8.96 -22.23 0.46
CA LYS A 224 -8.60 -23.62 0.77
C LYS A 224 -7.87 -23.79 2.11
N ASN A 225 -7.09 -22.78 2.52
CA ASN A 225 -6.29 -22.79 3.74
C ASN A 225 -6.81 -21.81 4.80
N GLU A 226 -8.12 -21.55 4.85
CA GLU A 226 -8.75 -20.57 5.75
C GLU A 226 -8.18 -20.59 7.17
N GLY A 227 -8.20 -21.74 7.86
CA GLY A 227 -7.72 -21.86 9.23
C GLY A 227 -6.27 -21.40 9.39
N LYS A 228 -5.39 -21.77 8.45
CA LYS A 228 -3.97 -21.34 8.48
C LYS A 228 -3.83 -19.83 8.24
N VAL A 229 -4.65 -19.23 7.37
CA VAL A 229 -4.62 -17.78 7.13
C VAL A 229 -5.11 -17.04 8.38
N ARG A 230 -6.21 -17.50 9.00
CA ARG A 230 -6.73 -16.94 10.25
C ARG A 230 -5.75 -17.11 11.42
N ASP A 231 -5.00 -18.21 11.50
CA ASP A 231 -3.99 -18.43 12.55
C ASP A 231 -2.75 -17.54 12.40
N ARG A 232 -2.48 -17.04 11.18
CA ARG A 232 -1.26 -16.28 10.82
C ARG A 232 -1.52 -14.79 10.63
N THR A 233 -2.74 -14.35 10.89
CA THR A 233 -3.21 -12.97 10.75
C THR A 233 -4.17 -12.67 11.90
N SER A 234 -4.34 -11.40 12.22
CA SER A 234 -5.35 -10.89 13.15
C SER A 234 -6.66 -10.49 12.45
N LEU A 235 -6.72 -10.50 11.11
CA LEU A 235 -7.89 -9.99 10.37
C LEU A 235 -9.21 -10.63 10.80
N GLY A 236 -9.20 -11.93 11.11
CA GLY A 236 -10.39 -12.67 11.55
C GLY A 236 -10.94 -12.26 12.92
N SER A 237 -10.20 -11.49 13.71
CA SER A 237 -10.66 -10.92 14.98
C SER A 237 -10.93 -9.41 14.92
N LEU A 238 -10.77 -8.79 13.76
CA LEU A 238 -11.06 -7.37 13.55
C LEU A 238 -12.50 -7.20 13.06
N ASP A 239 -13.40 -6.87 13.98
CA ASP A 239 -14.82 -6.58 13.67
C ASP A 239 -15.04 -5.16 13.11
N ARG A 240 -13.99 -4.33 13.05
CA ARG A 240 -14.08 -2.95 12.55
C ARG A 240 -14.51 -2.92 11.09
N GLU A 241 -15.42 -2.01 10.77
CA GLU A 241 -15.81 -1.65 9.41
C GLU A 241 -15.52 -0.17 9.20
N LEU A 242 -14.88 0.17 8.08
CA LEU A 242 -14.59 1.56 7.76
C LEU A 242 -15.86 2.28 7.27
N SER A 243 -16.02 3.51 7.72
CA SER A 243 -17.06 4.41 7.25
C SER A 243 -16.74 4.97 5.85
N LEU A 244 -17.76 5.48 5.15
CA LEU A 244 -17.57 6.25 3.91
C LEU A 244 -16.63 7.46 4.10
N TYR A 245 -16.61 8.06 5.28
CA TYR A 245 -15.68 9.15 5.60
C TYR A 245 -14.23 8.66 5.64
N GLU A 246 -13.96 7.51 6.25
CA GLU A 246 -12.62 6.90 6.25
C GLU A 246 -12.19 6.47 4.86
N ILE A 247 -13.10 5.91 4.06
CA ILE A 247 -12.83 5.63 2.64
C ILE A 247 -12.51 6.92 1.88
N ALA A 248 -13.26 8.01 2.07
CA ALA A 248 -12.96 9.29 1.42
C ALA A 248 -11.61 9.88 1.87
N MET A 249 -11.24 9.70 3.15
CA MET A 249 -9.93 10.11 3.68
C MET A 249 -8.79 9.37 2.96
N MET A 250 -8.84 8.04 2.91
CA MET A 250 -7.75 7.25 2.32
C MET A 250 -7.67 7.29 0.79
N THR A 251 -8.77 7.65 0.11
CA THR A 251 -8.84 7.64 -1.36
C THR A 251 -8.76 9.01 -2.00
N ARG A 252 -9.04 10.10 -1.26
CA ARG A 252 -9.12 11.47 -1.82
C ARG A 252 -8.38 12.50 -0.96
N ALA A 253 -8.83 12.72 0.27
CA ALA A 253 -8.35 13.86 1.07
C ALA A 253 -6.90 13.65 1.53
N GLY A 254 -6.58 12.45 2.01
CA GLY A 254 -5.24 12.06 2.43
C GLY A 254 -4.23 12.06 1.30
N THR A 255 -4.59 11.47 0.14
CA THR A 255 -3.71 11.44 -1.03
C THR A 255 -3.45 12.84 -1.58
N ALA A 256 -4.48 13.68 -1.71
CA ALA A 256 -4.31 15.07 -2.15
C ALA A 256 -3.43 15.87 -1.18
N LYS A 257 -3.60 15.69 0.13
CA LYS A 257 -2.75 16.35 1.14
C LYS A 257 -1.30 15.89 1.05
N ALA A 258 -1.06 14.58 0.97
CA ALA A 258 0.28 14.02 0.89
C ALA A 258 1.04 14.52 -0.35
N LEU A 259 0.35 14.68 -1.48
CA LEU A 259 0.90 15.19 -2.74
C LEU A 259 1.04 16.73 -2.80
N GLY A 260 0.63 17.47 -1.76
CA GLY A 260 0.67 18.94 -1.76
C GLY A 260 -0.43 19.60 -2.61
N LEU A 261 -1.51 18.85 -2.89
CA LEU A 261 -2.59 19.20 -3.81
C LEU A 261 -3.91 19.58 -3.11
N SER A 262 -3.94 19.63 -1.78
CA SER A 262 -5.16 19.90 -0.99
C SER A 262 -5.79 21.27 -1.25
N HIS A 263 -5.02 22.21 -1.82
CA HIS A 263 -5.50 23.51 -2.26
C HIS A 263 -6.27 23.47 -3.59
N MET A 264 -6.29 22.32 -4.28
CA MET A 264 -7.00 22.12 -5.55
C MET A 264 -7.94 20.91 -5.53
N TYR A 265 -7.57 19.84 -4.83
CA TYR A 265 -8.19 18.52 -4.92
C TYR A 265 -8.43 17.89 -3.53
N GLY A 266 -9.18 16.79 -3.50
CA GLY A 266 -9.37 15.96 -2.30
C GLY A 266 -10.44 16.46 -1.34
N SER A 267 -11.21 17.49 -1.69
CA SER A 267 -12.33 18.01 -0.88
C SER A 267 -13.39 18.65 -1.79
N LEU A 268 -14.61 18.80 -1.25
CA LEU A 268 -15.73 19.50 -1.88
C LEU A 268 -15.91 20.94 -1.36
N LYS A 269 -14.90 21.48 -0.66
CA LYS A 269 -14.93 22.85 -0.14
C LYS A 269 -15.05 23.87 -1.30
N PRO A 270 -15.86 24.94 -1.15
CA PRO A 270 -15.90 26.01 -2.14
C PRO A 270 -14.50 26.57 -2.47
N GLY A 271 -14.23 26.76 -3.76
CA GLY A 271 -12.95 27.27 -4.28
C GLY A 271 -12.00 26.19 -4.82
N LEU A 272 -12.32 24.90 -4.67
CA LEU A 272 -11.53 23.80 -5.24
C LEU A 272 -12.00 23.43 -6.66
N CYS A 273 -11.25 22.57 -7.35
CA CYS A 273 -11.63 22.06 -8.66
C CYS A 273 -12.97 21.31 -8.59
N GLY A 274 -13.82 21.48 -9.60
CA GLY A 274 -15.11 20.80 -9.73
C GLY A 274 -15.00 19.31 -10.10
N ASP A 275 -14.15 18.58 -9.38
CA ASP A 275 -13.95 17.14 -9.56
C ASP A 275 -14.82 16.39 -8.53
N VAL A 276 -15.95 15.84 -9.00
CA VAL A 276 -16.98 15.25 -8.12
C VAL A 276 -17.41 13.90 -8.66
N ALA A 277 -17.37 12.86 -7.82
CA ALA A 277 -17.95 11.56 -8.13
C ALA A 277 -19.21 11.35 -7.28
N VAL A 278 -20.30 10.95 -7.94
CA VAL A 278 -21.57 10.61 -7.30
C VAL A 278 -21.80 9.12 -7.51
N TYR A 279 -21.96 8.38 -6.41
CA TYR A 279 -22.19 6.94 -6.42
C TYR A 279 -23.64 6.65 -6.03
N ASP A 280 -24.28 5.72 -6.74
CA ASP A 280 -25.64 5.26 -6.41
C ASP A 280 -25.59 4.26 -5.24
N TYR A 281 -25.29 4.79 -4.06
CA TYR A 281 -25.18 4.03 -2.82
C TYR A 281 -25.78 4.84 -1.66
N ASN A 282 -26.82 4.30 -1.04
CA ASN A 282 -27.41 4.88 0.16
C ASN A 282 -26.95 4.11 1.40
N PRO A 283 -26.02 4.66 2.21
CA PRO A 283 -25.50 4.00 3.41
C PRO A 283 -26.56 3.82 4.50
N GLU A 284 -27.69 4.52 4.46
CA GLU A 284 -28.76 4.40 5.46
C GLU A 284 -29.67 3.19 5.21
N THR A 285 -29.69 2.67 3.99
CA THR A 285 -30.62 1.61 3.57
C THR A 285 -29.95 0.38 2.97
N ALA A 286 -28.67 0.47 2.58
CA ALA A 286 -27.95 -0.66 2.00
C ALA A 286 -27.48 -1.64 3.09
N ASP A 287 -27.93 -2.89 2.99
CA ASP A 287 -27.57 -4.00 3.89
C ASP A 287 -26.68 -5.06 3.22
N ASP A 288 -26.70 -5.12 1.88
CA ASP A 288 -25.88 -6.03 1.08
C ASP A 288 -24.51 -5.41 0.70
N PRO A 289 -23.38 -5.99 1.16
CA PRO A 289 -22.04 -5.53 0.80
C PRO A 289 -21.76 -5.51 -0.72
N GLU A 290 -22.44 -6.34 -1.52
CA GLU A 290 -22.26 -6.34 -2.98
C GLU A 290 -22.70 -5.01 -3.62
N LEU A 291 -23.62 -4.27 -2.96
CA LEU A 291 -24.01 -2.93 -3.41
C LEU A 291 -22.84 -1.93 -3.32
N ILE A 292 -21.88 -2.14 -2.42
CA ILE A 292 -20.68 -1.31 -2.31
C ILE A 292 -19.80 -1.48 -3.56
N GLU A 293 -19.42 -2.72 -3.88
CA GLU A 293 -18.56 -3.01 -5.04
C GLU A 293 -19.25 -2.58 -6.34
N LYS A 294 -20.57 -2.80 -6.46
CA LYS A 294 -21.35 -2.35 -7.61
C LYS A 294 -21.36 -0.82 -7.76
N ALA A 295 -21.68 -0.09 -6.70
CA ALA A 295 -21.81 1.36 -6.76
C ALA A 295 -20.45 2.03 -7.05
N PHE A 296 -19.40 1.64 -6.33
CA PHE A 296 -18.06 2.21 -6.53
C PHE A 296 -17.40 1.75 -7.84
N GLY A 297 -17.82 0.62 -8.41
CA GLY A 297 -17.38 0.15 -9.73
C GLY A 297 -17.97 0.92 -10.90
N SER A 298 -19.07 1.63 -10.70
CA SER A 298 -19.73 2.43 -11.74
C SER A 298 -20.39 3.67 -11.13
N ALA A 299 -19.65 4.78 -11.07
CA ALA A 299 -20.21 6.05 -10.63
C ALA A 299 -21.45 6.44 -11.46
N ALA A 300 -22.49 6.94 -10.80
CA ALA A 300 -23.69 7.42 -11.45
C ALA A 300 -23.43 8.71 -12.23
N TYR A 301 -22.60 9.59 -11.65
CA TYR A 301 -22.10 10.80 -12.30
C TYR A 301 -20.64 11.01 -11.92
N LEU A 302 -19.86 11.49 -12.88
CA LEU A 302 -18.49 11.94 -12.66
C LEU A 302 -18.34 13.29 -13.36
N PHE A 303 -18.06 14.31 -12.57
CA PHE A 303 -17.73 15.64 -13.05
C PHE A 303 -16.22 15.83 -12.97
N LYS A 304 -15.62 16.34 -14.04
CA LYS A 304 -14.21 16.71 -14.09
C LYS A 304 -14.10 18.18 -14.45
N GLN A 305 -13.52 18.98 -13.57
CA GLN A 305 -13.41 20.44 -13.73
C GLN A 305 -14.75 21.14 -13.96
N GLY A 306 -15.84 20.57 -13.44
CA GLY A 306 -17.20 21.12 -13.56
C GLY A 306 -18.01 20.66 -14.77
N GLU A 307 -17.46 19.80 -15.63
CA GLU A 307 -18.12 19.19 -16.80
C GLU A 307 -18.39 17.69 -16.58
#